data_AF-A0A963FHA4-F1
#
_entry.id   AF-A0A963FHA4-F1
#
_cell.length_a   1.000
_cell.length_b   1.000
_cell.length_c   1.000
_cell.angle_alpha   90.00
_cell.angle_beta   90.00
_cell.angle_gamma   90.00
#
_symmetry.space_group_name_H-M   'P 1'
#
loop_
_entity.id
_entity.type
_entity.pdbx_description
1 polymer ?
#
loop_
_entity_poly.entity_id
_entity_poly.type
_entity_poly.pdbx_seq_one_letter_code
_entity_poly.pdbx_strand_id
1 'polypeptide(L)'
;MGKSSDSCRFPTVTKRIDTVISEQEFSSQLRSAIEQNKITLPTLPEVALKIRDAVETDSSTAQQIADMVTTDAALSARLLQVANSPLYRGRVQIENIQMAVTRLGQKLVRSLVVSLAMKQIFQATSDTLDTRLRAIWEESVQVAAISRALAQTVGLNREQAMLAGLIHNIGSLPILTMADSFPELMSDPKTLDSYVEHLSPDIGKLILQTWGFSEALVKVAENYRNLNYDGGPAADYVDVVQVARLQVVEDAGPEWMLAPAFRKLGLEPEAEVIEIEGVADDVDEVRQILL
;
A
#
# COMPACT_ATOMS: atom_id res chain seq x y z
N MET A 1 7.90 14.57 -78.15
CA MET A 1 9.01 13.80 -77.55
C MET A 1 9.54 14.59 -76.36
N GLY A 2 9.69 14.14 -75.13
CA GLY A 2 9.70 12.79 -74.54
C GLY A 2 10.77 12.76 -73.44
N LYS A 3 10.43 12.17 -72.28
CA LYS A 3 11.26 11.82 -71.08
C LYS A 3 11.44 12.96 -70.07
N SER A 4 10.91 12.95 -68.83
CA SER A 4 10.66 11.92 -67.79
C SER A 4 11.93 11.34 -67.14
N SER A 5 11.83 11.07 -65.82
CA SER A 5 12.79 10.53 -64.83
C SER A 5 13.70 11.57 -64.16
N ASP A 6 13.89 11.66 -62.84
CA ASP A 6 13.33 10.95 -61.69
C ASP A 6 13.60 11.86 -60.48
N SER A 7 12.57 12.39 -59.83
CA SER A 7 12.73 12.96 -58.50
C SER A 7 12.65 11.80 -57.50
N CYS A 8 13.80 11.52 -56.89
CA CYS A 8 13.96 10.61 -55.78
C CYS A 8 12.97 11.00 -54.65
N ARG A 9 11.82 10.33 -54.59
CA ARG A 9 10.99 10.31 -53.39
C ARG A 9 11.74 9.47 -52.36
N PHE A 10 12.39 10.14 -51.42
CA PHE A 10 12.78 9.51 -50.17
C PHE A 10 11.52 8.91 -49.55
N PRO A 11 11.49 7.61 -49.19
CA PRO A 11 10.43 7.11 -48.35
C PRO A 11 10.57 7.83 -47.01
N THR A 12 9.62 8.71 -46.72
CA THR A 12 9.38 9.15 -45.35
C THR A 12 9.11 7.87 -44.56
N VAL A 13 10.10 7.42 -43.79
CA VAL A 13 9.88 6.41 -42.76
C VAL A 13 9.04 7.11 -41.70
N THR A 14 7.74 7.13 -41.92
CA THR A 14 6.77 7.39 -40.87
C THR A 14 6.96 6.24 -39.88
N LYS A 15 7.75 6.47 -38.83
CA LYS A 15 7.72 5.62 -37.64
C LYS A 15 6.24 5.51 -37.27
N ARG A 16 5.69 4.30 -37.28
CA ARG A 16 4.41 4.01 -36.64
C ARG A 16 4.60 4.36 -35.17
N ILE A 17 4.14 5.55 -34.81
CA ILE A 17 3.81 5.95 -33.45
C ILE A 17 2.38 5.40 -33.23
N ASP A 18 2.01 5.07 -31.99
CA ASP A 18 0.67 4.59 -31.55
C ASP A 18 0.49 3.06 -31.40
N THR A 19 1.40 2.35 -30.73
CA THR A 19 1.06 1.02 -30.19
C THR A 19 1.46 0.98 -28.73
N VAL A 20 0.48 0.75 -27.86
CA VAL A 20 0.71 0.57 -26.42
C VAL A 20 1.69 -0.57 -26.22
N ILE A 21 2.76 -0.32 -25.45
CA ILE A 21 3.75 -1.33 -25.07
C ILE A 21 3.05 -2.56 -24.48
N SER A 22 3.48 -3.77 -24.84
CA SER A 22 2.86 -5.00 -24.31
C SER A 22 3.20 -5.23 -22.83
N GLU A 23 2.35 -5.94 -22.09
CA GLU A 23 2.57 -6.23 -20.66
C GLU A 23 3.88 -6.97 -20.41
N GLN A 24 4.22 -7.94 -21.27
CA GLN A 24 5.46 -8.71 -21.17
C GLN A 24 6.69 -7.83 -21.37
N GLU A 25 6.64 -6.91 -22.34
CA GLU A 25 7.72 -5.98 -22.61
C GLU A 25 7.86 -4.96 -21.48
N PHE A 26 6.74 -4.40 -21.01
CA PHE A 26 6.70 -3.49 -19.87
C PHE A 26 7.25 -4.16 -18.61
N SER A 27 6.80 -5.37 -18.27
CA SER A 27 7.28 -6.15 -17.12
C SER A 27 8.78 -6.44 -17.21
N SER A 28 9.28 -6.82 -18.38
CA SER A 28 10.72 -7.05 -18.61
C SER A 28 11.54 -5.76 -18.41
N GLN A 29 11.06 -4.63 -18.95
CA GLN A 29 11.70 -3.33 -18.75
C GLN A 29 11.67 -2.90 -17.28
N LEU A 30 10.56 -3.12 -16.57
CA LEU A 30 10.43 -2.82 -15.14
C LEU A 30 11.46 -3.60 -14.31
N ARG A 31 11.53 -4.92 -14.51
CA ARG A 31 12.48 -5.79 -13.79
C ARG A 31 13.93 -5.38 -14.09
N SER A 32 14.26 -5.17 -15.36
CA SER A 32 15.59 -4.70 -15.78
C SER A 32 15.94 -3.33 -15.19
N ALA A 33 14.97 -2.41 -15.13
CA ALA A 33 15.17 -1.09 -14.54
C ALA A 33 15.34 -1.13 -13.01
N ILE A 34 14.65 -2.05 -12.31
CA ILE A 34 14.86 -2.29 -10.88
C ILE A 34 16.26 -2.90 -10.64
N GLU A 35 16.65 -3.92 -11.40
CA GLU A 35 17.98 -4.57 -11.30
C GLU A 35 19.13 -3.60 -11.58
N GLN A 36 18.95 -2.70 -12.55
CA GLN A 36 19.93 -1.68 -12.92
C GLN A 36 19.84 -0.41 -12.07
N ASN A 37 18.95 -0.37 -11.07
CA ASN A 37 18.69 0.78 -10.22
C ASN A 37 18.33 2.07 -11.00
N LYS A 38 17.72 1.91 -12.18
CA LYS A 38 17.20 3.00 -13.04
C LYS A 38 15.83 3.49 -12.58
N ILE A 39 15.02 2.57 -12.05
CA ILE A 39 13.84 2.92 -11.26
C ILE A 39 14.24 2.69 -9.81
N THR A 40 14.30 3.78 -9.06
CA THR A 40 14.53 3.69 -7.63
C THR A 40 13.27 3.15 -6.99
N LEU A 41 13.32 1.94 -6.45
CA LEU A 41 12.27 1.45 -5.57
C LEU A 41 12.06 2.48 -4.47
N PRO A 42 10.81 2.68 -4.00
CA PRO A 42 10.58 3.59 -2.90
C PRO A 42 11.52 3.24 -1.74
N THR A 43 12.09 4.26 -1.12
CA THR A 43 12.93 4.08 0.06
C THR A 43 12.07 4.31 1.30
N LEU A 44 12.15 3.36 2.24
CA LEU A 44 11.48 3.53 3.52
C LEU A 44 12.16 4.71 4.25
N PRO A 45 11.41 5.70 4.78
CA PRO A 45 11.98 6.81 5.53
C PRO A 45 12.91 6.30 6.65
N GLU A 46 14.05 6.98 6.86
CA GLU A 46 15.10 6.53 7.79
C GLU A 46 14.58 6.26 9.20
N VAL A 47 13.64 7.10 9.66
CA VAL A 47 12.94 6.94 10.94
C VAL A 47 12.12 5.64 11.01
N ALA A 48 11.44 5.25 9.93
CA ALA A 48 10.68 4.01 9.88
C ALA A 48 11.61 2.79 9.78
N LEU A 49 12.73 2.89 9.06
CA LEU A 49 13.78 1.85 9.04
C LEU A 49 14.33 1.59 10.45
N LYS A 50 14.76 2.65 11.16
CA LYS A 50 15.31 2.55 12.52
C LYS A 50 14.32 1.95 13.51
N ILE A 51 13.04 2.37 13.43
CA ILE A 51 11.99 1.89 14.32
C ILE A 51 11.64 0.42 14.03
N ARG A 52 11.67 0.02 12.75
CA ARG A 52 11.53 -1.39 12.35
C ARG A 52 12.70 -2.23 12.85
N ASP A 53 13.94 -1.79 12.68
CA ASP A 53 15.12 -2.57 13.12
C ASP A 53 15.17 -2.72 14.65
N ALA A 54 14.63 -1.74 15.37
CA ALA A 54 14.42 -1.84 16.81
C ALA A 54 13.39 -2.93 17.20
N VAL A 55 12.58 -3.44 16.26
CA VAL A 55 11.63 -4.57 16.46
C VAL A 55 12.36 -5.90 16.57
N GLU A 56 13.32 -6.18 15.70
CA GLU A 56 13.98 -7.50 15.64
C GLU A 56 14.83 -7.81 16.88
N THR A 57 15.28 -6.77 17.56
CA THR A 57 16.18 -6.91 18.71
C THR A 57 15.46 -7.07 20.05
N ASP A 58 14.12 -6.95 20.11
CA ASP A 58 13.22 -7.08 21.28
C ASP A 58 13.72 -6.43 22.60
N SER A 59 14.70 -5.55 22.51
CA SER A 59 15.49 -5.01 23.63
C SER A 59 15.49 -3.48 23.67
N SER A 60 14.82 -2.84 22.71
CA SER A 60 14.68 -1.40 22.67
C SER A 60 13.74 -0.91 23.77
N THR A 61 14.16 0.14 24.47
CA THR A 61 13.41 0.78 25.55
C THR A 61 12.40 1.78 25.00
N ALA A 62 11.40 2.12 25.80
CA ALA A 62 10.44 3.18 25.46
C ALA A 62 11.14 4.52 25.15
N GLN A 63 12.24 4.80 25.84
CA GLN A 63 13.06 5.99 25.61
C GLN A 63 13.71 5.97 24.23
N GLN A 64 14.33 4.85 23.84
CA GLN A 64 14.99 4.75 22.53
C GLN A 64 14.01 4.95 21.37
N ILE A 65 12.79 4.41 21.48
CA ILE A 65 11.75 4.64 20.46
C ILE A 65 11.35 6.11 20.44
N ALA A 66 11.15 6.71 21.62
CA ALA A 66 10.80 8.12 21.69
C ALA A 66 11.88 9.01 21.07
N ASP A 67 13.16 8.72 21.33
CA ASP A 67 14.29 9.46 20.76
C ASP A 67 14.32 9.35 19.23
N MET A 68 14.08 8.16 18.68
CA MET A 68 14.01 7.94 17.22
C MET A 68 12.87 8.75 16.59
N VAL A 69 11.67 8.70 17.16
CA VAL A 69 10.51 9.44 16.64
C VAL A 69 10.74 10.95 16.72
N THR A 70 11.36 11.42 17.81
CA THR A 70 11.62 12.85 18.05
C THR A 70 12.56 13.49 17.02
N THR A 71 13.33 12.70 16.28
CA THR A 71 14.15 13.20 15.17
C THR A 71 13.33 13.73 13.98
N ASP A 72 12.07 13.29 13.84
CA ASP A 72 11.14 13.78 12.82
C ASP A 72 9.99 14.53 13.51
N ALA A 73 9.99 15.86 13.34
CA ALA A 73 9.00 16.74 13.97
C ALA A 73 7.58 16.49 13.44
N ALA A 74 7.42 16.13 12.17
CA ALA A 74 6.12 15.88 11.56
C ALA A 74 5.52 14.57 12.09
N LEU A 75 6.32 13.49 12.13
CA LEU A 75 5.90 12.22 12.73
C LEU A 75 5.65 12.34 14.23
N SER A 76 6.46 13.12 14.94
CA SER A 76 6.23 13.39 16.37
C SER A 76 4.90 14.08 16.61
N ALA A 77 4.62 15.16 15.89
CA ALA A 77 3.35 15.88 15.99
C ALA A 77 2.16 14.97 15.64
N ARG A 78 2.29 14.16 14.58
CA ARG A 78 1.24 13.24 14.16
C ARG A 78 1.03 12.11 15.17
N LEU A 79 2.09 11.54 15.73
CA LEU A 79 1.98 10.54 16.79
C LEU A 79 1.29 11.10 18.04
N LEU A 80 1.57 12.35 18.42
CA LEU A 80 0.86 13.02 19.52
C LEU A 80 -0.63 13.22 19.23
N GLN A 81 -0.97 13.62 17.99
CA GLN A 81 -2.37 13.71 17.55
C GLN A 81 -3.06 12.36 17.65
N VAL A 82 -2.42 11.29 17.14
CA VAL A 82 -2.94 9.92 17.21
C VAL A 82 -3.09 9.46 18.66
N ALA A 83 -2.08 9.68 19.50
CA ALA A 83 -2.17 9.29 20.90
C ALA A 83 -3.40 9.93 21.55
N ASN A 84 -3.69 11.19 21.25
CA ASN A 84 -4.83 11.92 21.82
C ASN A 84 -6.15 11.77 21.05
N SER A 85 -6.21 10.94 20.00
CA SER A 85 -7.44 10.68 19.24
C SER A 85 -8.45 9.85 20.07
N PRO A 86 -9.74 9.85 19.74
CA PRO A 86 -10.73 9.09 20.50
C PRO A 86 -10.39 7.59 20.62
N LEU A 87 -9.78 6.98 19.59
CA LEU A 87 -9.28 5.60 19.61
C LEU A 87 -8.27 5.32 20.74
N TYR A 88 -7.37 6.26 21.03
CA TYR A 88 -6.19 6.01 21.87
C TYR A 88 -6.08 6.92 23.10
N ARG A 89 -7.01 7.88 23.26
CA ARG A 89 -6.96 8.85 24.35
C ARG A 89 -7.23 8.18 25.69
N GLY A 90 -6.42 8.54 26.67
CA GLY A 90 -6.70 8.29 28.08
C GLY A 90 -7.44 9.46 28.71
N ARG A 91 -7.55 9.42 30.04
CA ARG A 91 -8.13 10.53 30.84
C ARG A 91 -7.28 11.80 30.82
N VAL A 92 -5.96 11.67 30.63
CA VAL A 92 -5.00 12.76 30.63
C VAL A 92 -4.43 12.94 29.22
N GLN A 93 -4.36 14.19 28.78
CA GLN A 93 -3.77 14.56 27.50
C GLN A 93 -2.26 14.27 27.50
N ILE A 94 -1.75 13.77 26.38
CA ILE A 94 -0.32 13.53 26.18
C ILE A 94 0.32 14.74 25.49
N GLU A 95 1.41 15.22 26.07
CA GLU A 95 2.14 16.42 25.61
C GLU A 95 3.55 16.11 25.07
N ASN A 96 4.04 14.89 25.23
CA ASN A 96 5.35 14.48 24.72
C ASN A 96 5.38 12.99 24.28
N ILE A 97 6.37 12.66 23.44
CA ILE A 97 6.47 11.34 22.81
C ILE A 97 6.73 10.22 23.84
N GLN A 98 7.52 10.49 24.87
CA GLN A 98 7.82 9.48 25.90
C GLN A 98 6.54 9.06 26.64
N MET A 99 5.65 10.00 26.95
CA MET A 99 4.32 9.71 27.49
C MET A 99 3.48 8.90 26.51
N ALA A 100 3.54 9.20 25.21
CA ALA A 100 2.85 8.42 24.16
C ALA A 100 3.32 6.97 24.15
N VAL A 101 4.64 6.73 24.13
CA VAL A 101 5.22 5.38 24.15
C VAL A 101 4.89 4.64 25.44
N THR A 102 4.90 5.33 26.58
CA THR A 102 4.58 4.72 27.87
C THR A 102 3.12 4.30 27.96
N ARG A 103 2.19 5.14 27.47
CA ARG A 103 0.75 4.84 27.53
C ARG A 103 0.33 3.78 26.51
N LEU A 104 0.71 4.00 25.24
CA LEU A 104 0.29 3.15 24.13
C LEU A 104 1.07 1.84 24.11
N GLY A 105 2.25 1.83 24.71
CA GLY A 105 3.18 0.73 24.64
C GLY A 105 3.99 0.78 23.34
N GLN A 106 5.16 0.15 23.41
CA GLN A 106 6.14 0.19 22.33
C GLN A 106 5.62 -0.43 21.03
N LYS A 107 5.00 -1.62 21.11
CA LYS A 107 4.53 -2.35 19.93
C LYS A 107 3.53 -1.52 19.11
N LEU A 108 2.58 -0.88 19.79
CA LEU A 108 1.59 0.00 19.17
C LEU A 108 2.25 1.21 18.53
N VAL A 109 3.12 1.95 19.25
CA VAL A 109 3.80 3.11 18.68
C VAL A 109 4.63 2.74 17.45
N ARG A 110 5.31 1.59 17.45
CA ARG A 110 6.10 1.16 16.29
C ARG A 110 5.23 0.98 15.04
N SER A 111 4.12 0.24 15.13
CA SER A 111 3.19 0.07 14.01
C SER A 111 2.61 1.40 13.55
N LEU A 112 2.20 2.28 14.48
CA LEU A 112 1.67 3.60 14.14
C LEU A 112 2.69 4.47 13.41
N VAL A 113 3.93 4.55 13.90
CA VAL A 113 4.95 5.41 13.27
C VAL A 113 5.31 4.89 11.88
N VAL A 114 5.42 3.58 11.68
CA VAL A 114 5.64 3.01 10.35
C VAL A 114 4.46 3.37 9.43
N SER A 115 3.21 3.21 9.87
CA SER A 115 2.04 3.61 9.09
C SER A 115 2.02 5.10 8.75
N LEU A 116 2.36 5.97 9.72
CA LEU A 116 2.41 7.41 9.50
C LEU A 116 3.53 7.81 8.53
N ALA A 117 4.67 7.12 8.59
CA ALA A 117 5.78 7.33 7.66
C ALA A 117 5.45 6.88 6.23
N MET A 118 4.54 5.92 6.03
CA MET A 118 4.14 5.46 4.70
C MET A 118 3.59 6.59 3.83
N LYS A 119 2.91 7.58 4.43
CA LYS A 119 2.35 8.73 3.70
C LYS A 119 3.42 9.48 2.89
N GLN A 120 4.65 9.52 3.36
CA GLN A 120 5.76 10.18 2.66
C GLN A 120 6.15 9.46 1.37
N ILE A 121 5.86 8.16 1.27
CA ILE A 121 6.22 7.33 0.11
C ILE A 121 5.25 7.53 -1.06
N PHE A 122 3.98 7.85 -0.78
CA PHE A 122 2.95 8.08 -1.78
C PHE A 122 2.93 9.53 -2.33
N GLN A 123 3.97 10.32 -2.07
CA GLN A 123 4.08 11.69 -2.59
C GLN A 123 4.47 11.66 -4.07
N ALA A 124 3.66 12.35 -4.89
CA ALA A 124 3.84 12.36 -6.33
C ALA A 124 5.05 13.19 -6.79
N THR A 125 5.71 12.72 -7.85
CA THR A 125 6.81 13.41 -8.51
C THR A 125 6.37 14.25 -9.71
N SER A 126 5.14 14.07 -10.19
CA SER A 126 4.55 14.79 -11.34
C SER A 126 3.04 14.98 -11.18
N ASP A 127 2.51 16.05 -11.77
CA ASP A 127 1.07 16.38 -11.74
C ASP A 127 0.22 15.31 -12.44
N THR A 128 0.79 14.61 -13.43
CA THR A 128 0.14 13.52 -14.18
C THR A 128 -0.13 12.29 -13.32
N LEU A 129 0.76 12.02 -12.35
CA LEU A 129 0.64 10.88 -11.43
C LEU A 129 -0.09 11.23 -10.13
N ASP A 130 -0.13 12.51 -9.75
CA ASP A 130 -0.66 12.96 -8.45
C ASP A 130 -2.08 12.43 -8.18
N THR A 131 -2.98 12.53 -9.15
CA THR A 131 -4.35 12.03 -9.02
C THR A 131 -4.40 10.51 -8.77
N ARG A 132 -3.59 9.74 -9.50
CA ARG A 132 -3.58 8.26 -9.38
C ARG A 132 -2.93 7.81 -8.08
N LEU A 133 -1.83 8.44 -7.68
CA LEU A 133 -1.14 8.15 -6.43
C LEU A 133 -2.01 8.51 -5.21
N ARG A 134 -2.73 9.63 -5.26
CA ARG A 134 -3.72 9.98 -4.24
C ARG A 134 -4.85 8.98 -4.16
N ALA A 135 -5.40 8.55 -5.30
CA ALA A 135 -6.45 7.53 -5.32
C ALA A 135 -5.99 6.22 -4.67
N ILE A 136 -4.78 5.74 -5.00
CA ILE A 136 -4.20 4.54 -4.39
C ILE A 136 -3.96 4.73 -2.89
N TRP A 137 -3.48 5.90 -2.46
CA TRP A 137 -3.31 6.21 -1.05
C TRP A 137 -4.66 6.20 -0.30
N GLU A 138 -5.68 6.85 -0.86
CA GLU A 138 -7.03 6.89 -0.28
C GLU A 138 -7.66 5.50 -0.19
N GLU A 139 -7.54 4.68 -1.24
CA GLU A 139 -7.97 3.27 -1.23
C GLU A 139 -7.22 2.49 -0.14
N SER A 140 -5.88 2.62 -0.09
CA SER A 140 -5.05 1.93 0.91
C SER A 140 -5.41 2.33 2.34
N VAL A 141 -5.78 3.60 2.57
CA VAL A 141 -6.27 4.07 3.87
C VAL A 141 -7.62 3.44 4.22
N GLN A 142 -8.55 3.33 3.27
CA GLN A 142 -9.84 2.65 3.50
C GLN A 142 -9.65 1.17 3.81
N VAL A 143 -8.81 0.47 3.04
CA VAL A 143 -8.47 -0.94 3.27
C VAL A 143 -7.78 -1.12 4.62
N ALA A 144 -6.84 -0.24 5.00
CA ALA A 144 -6.19 -0.26 6.31
C ALA A 144 -7.19 -0.10 7.46
N ALA A 145 -8.15 0.80 7.31
CA ALA A 145 -9.17 1.09 8.30
C ALA A 145 -10.09 -0.11 8.53
N ILE A 146 -10.61 -0.70 7.45
CA ILE A 146 -11.45 -1.91 7.51
C ILE A 146 -10.65 -3.10 8.04
N SER A 147 -9.39 -3.27 7.59
CA SER A 147 -8.51 -4.35 8.07
C SER A 147 -8.28 -4.28 9.58
N ARG A 148 -8.09 -3.08 10.13
CA ARG A 148 -7.92 -2.86 11.58
C ARG A 148 -9.16 -3.29 12.37
N ALA A 149 -10.34 -3.02 11.84
CA ALA A 149 -11.61 -3.37 12.46
C ALA A 149 -11.86 -4.88 12.41
N LEU A 150 -11.69 -5.49 11.23
CA LEU A 150 -11.83 -6.93 11.02
C LEU A 150 -10.84 -7.77 11.83
N ALA A 151 -9.60 -7.30 12.01
CA ALA A 151 -8.60 -8.03 12.79
C ALA A 151 -9.06 -8.32 14.24
N GLN A 152 -9.91 -7.48 14.83
CA GLN A 152 -10.44 -7.70 16.17
C GLN A 152 -11.36 -8.92 16.23
N THR A 153 -12.15 -9.18 15.19
CA THR A 153 -13.14 -10.27 15.19
C THR A 153 -12.48 -11.64 15.08
N VAL A 154 -11.28 -11.70 14.49
CA VAL A 154 -10.50 -12.94 14.30
C VAL A 154 -9.30 -13.06 15.23
N GLY A 155 -9.13 -12.13 16.19
CA GLY A 155 -8.06 -12.19 17.20
C GLY A 155 -6.65 -11.86 16.67
N LEU A 156 -6.53 -11.20 15.53
CA LEU A 156 -5.26 -10.71 15.00
C LEU A 156 -4.88 -9.35 15.60
N ASN A 157 -3.59 -9.02 15.57
CA ASN A 157 -3.15 -7.69 16.01
C ASN A 157 -3.68 -6.60 15.05
N ARG A 158 -4.49 -5.69 15.59
CA ARG A 158 -5.23 -4.66 14.84
C ARG A 158 -4.31 -3.71 14.10
N GLU A 159 -3.22 -3.26 14.70
CA GLU A 159 -2.32 -2.29 14.08
C GLU A 159 -1.37 -2.91 13.06
N GLN A 160 -1.05 -4.19 13.21
CA GLN A 160 -0.41 -4.96 12.14
C GLN A 160 -1.35 -5.16 10.95
N ALA A 161 -2.64 -5.40 11.17
CA ALA A 161 -3.62 -5.48 10.09
C ALA A 161 -3.84 -4.13 9.40
N MET A 162 -3.86 -3.03 10.17
CA MET A 162 -3.89 -1.67 9.63
C MET A 162 -2.68 -1.41 8.73
N LEU A 163 -1.47 -1.75 9.21
CA LEU A 163 -0.24 -1.62 8.42
C LEU A 163 -0.29 -2.49 7.17
N ALA A 164 -0.76 -3.74 7.28
CA ALA A 164 -0.93 -4.66 6.16
C ALA A 164 -1.83 -4.08 5.07
N GLY A 165 -3.01 -3.55 5.46
CA GLY A 165 -3.91 -2.88 4.54
C GLY A 165 -3.34 -1.58 3.96
N LEU A 166 -2.44 -0.89 4.66
CA LEU A 166 -1.83 0.34 4.15
C LEU A 166 -0.75 0.07 3.09
N ILE A 167 -0.01 -1.03 3.22
CA ILE A 167 1.12 -1.37 2.33
C ILE A 167 0.77 -2.40 1.26
N HIS A 168 -0.47 -2.91 1.25
CA HIS A 168 -0.86 -4.04 0.41
C HIS A 168 -0.59 -3.80 -1.09
N ASN A 169 -0.81 -2.57 -1.56
CA ASN A 169 -0.65 -2.18 -2.97
C ASN A 169 0.61 -1.32 -3.21
N ILE A 170 1.66 -1.45 -2.38
CA ILE A 170 2.89 -0.66 -2.51
C ILE A 170 3.60 -0.87 -3.87
N GLY A 171 3.40 -2.03 -4.49
CA GLY A 171 4.00 -2.36 -5.80
C GLY A 171 3.47 -1.52 -6.96
N SER A 172 2.31 -0.87 -6.81
CA SER A 172 1.76 0.05 -7.82
C SER A 172 2.63 1.28 -8.05
N LEU A 173 3.39 1.73 -7.04
CA LEU A 173 4.20 2.95 -7.10
C LEU A 173 5.25 2.93 -8.23
N PRO A 174 6.21 1.99 -8.25
CA PRO A 174 7.21 1.95 -9.33
C PRO A 174 6.59 1.66 -10.70
N ILE A 175 5.46 0.96 -10.76
CA ILE A 175 4.73 0.72 -12.02
C ILE A 175 4.22 2.05 -12.59
N LEU A 176 3.56 2.86 -11.77
CA LEU A 176 3.07 4.17 -12.17
C LEU A 176 4.21 5.14 -12.50
N THR A 177 5.28 5.15 -11.69
CA THR A 177 6.47 5.96 -11.98
C THR A 177 7.08 5.59 -13.33
N MET A 178 7.13 4.31 -13.68
CA MET A 178 7.63 3.88 -14.99
C MET A 178 6.66 4.25 -16.11
N ALA A 179 5.35 4.09 -15.88
CA ALA A 179 4.31 4.38 -16.86
C ALA A 179 4.34 5.85 -17.34
N ASP A 180 4.78 6.79 -16.50
CA ASP A 180 4.96 8.21 -16.87
C ASP A 180 5.96 8.40 -18.03
N SER A 181 6.83 7.41 -18.30
CA SER A 181 7.73 7.39 -19.46
C SER A 181 7.11 6.85 -20.75
N PHE A 182 5.86 6.37 -20.70
CA PHE A 182 5.10 5.77 -21.82
C PHE A 182 3.78 6.53 -22.03
N PRO A 183 3.78 7.66 -22.76
CA PRO A 183 2.59 8.49 -22.96
C PRO A 183 1.38 7.74 -23.55
N GLU A 184 1.63 6.75 -24.41
CA GLU A 184 0.62 5.87 -24.99
C GLU A 184 -0.08 5.00 -23.95
N LEU A 185 0.66 4.53 -22.93
CA LEU A 185 0.11 3.75 -21.82
C LEU A 185 -0.64 4.66 -20.84
N MET A 186 -0.10 5.86 -20.56
CA MET A 186 -0.79 6.87 -19.74
C MET A 186 -2.12 7.35 -20.36
N SER A 187 -2.21 7.31 -21.69
CA SER A 187 -3.42 7.65 -22.45
C SER A 187 -4.44 6.51 -22.55
N ASP A 188 -4.09 5.30 -22.08
CA ASP A 188 -4.98 4.13 -22.01
C ASP A 188 -5.12 3.64 -20.56
N PRO A 189 -6.02 4.27 -19.77
CA PRO A 189 -6.24 3.93 -18.37
C PRO A 189 -6.52 2.45 -18.14
N LYS A 190 -7.30 1.79 -19.01
CA LYS A 190 -7.69 0.39 -18.83
C LYS A 190 -6.50 -0.55 -18.91
N THR A 191 -5.62 -0.32 -19.89
CA THR A 191 -4.42 -1.13 -20.04
C THR A 191 -3.44 -0.89 -18.90
N LEU A 192 -3.25 0.38 -18.49
CA LEU A 192 -2.40 0.71 -17.34
C LEU A 192 -2.92 0.07 -16.04
N ASP A 193 -4.23 0.15 -15.79
CA ASP A 193 -4.86 -0.44 -14.62
C ASP A 193 -4.61 -1.95 -14.62
N SER A 194 -4.84 -2.65 -15.74
CA SER A 194 -4.52 -4.07 -15.87
C SER A 194 -3.05 -4.39 -15.55
N TYR A 195 -2.10 -3.55 -15.94
CA TYR A 195 -0.67 -3.79 -15.65
C TYR A 195 -0.38 -3.59 -14.17
N VAL A 196 -0.97 -2.57 -13.55
CA VAL A 196 -0.87 -2.35 -12.10
C VAL A 196 -1.44 -3.57 -11.37
N GLU A 197 -2.60 -4.07 -11.78
CA GLU A 197 -3.26 -5.21 -11.12
C GLU A 197 -2.45 -6.51 -11.22
N HIS A 198 -1.85 -6.80 -12.37
CA HIS A 198 -1.08 -8.04 -12.57
C HIS A 198 0.34 -7.98 -12.00
N LEU A 199 0.99 -6.81 -12.05
CA LEU A 199 2.41 -6.69 -11.71
C LEU A 199 2.65 -6.22 -10.27
N SER A 200 1.70 -5.48 -9.67
CA SER A 200 1.88 -4.94 -8.30
C SER A 200 2.14 -6.00 -7.23
N PRO A 201 1.58 -7.24 -7.26
CA PRO A 201 1.82 -8.19 -6.17
C PRO A 201 3.27 -8.64 -6.07
N ASP A 202 3.88 -9.01 -7.20
CA ASP A 202 5.28 -9.43 -7.30
C ASP A 202 6.24 -8.30 -6.89
N ILE A 203 5.95 -7.08 -7.36
CA ILE A 203 6.78 -5.92 -7.07
C ILE A 203 6.63 -5.48 -5.62
N GLY A 204 5.41 -5.52 -5.08
CA GLY A 204 5.13 -5.25 -3.67
C GLY A 204 5.85 -6.22 -2.74
N LYS A 205 5.80 -7.52 -3.06
CA LYS A 205 6.60 -8.55 -2.38
C LYS A 205 8.08 -8.20 -2.35
N LEU A 206 8.66 -7.88 -3.52
CA LEU A 206 10.07 -7.51 -3.64
C LEU A 206 10.43 -6.29 -2.78
N ILE A 207 9.60 -5.24 -2.80
CA ILE A 207 9.79 -4.03 -2.00
C ILE A 207 9.79 -4.38 -0.51
N LEU A 208 8.77 -5.08 -0.03
CA LEU A 208 8.62 -5.41 1.38
C LEU A 208 9.74 -6.35 1.89
N GLN A 209 10.21 -7.28 1.06
CA GLN A 209 11.37 -8.11 1.36
C GLN A 209 12.65 -7.28 1.46
N THR A 210 12.87 -6.35 0.51
CA THR A 210 14.01 -5.43 0.53
C THR A 210 13.99 -4.54 1.77
N TRP A 211 12.79 -4.15 2.21
CA TRP A 211 12.57 -3.43 3.45
C TRP A 211 12.48 -4.34 4.68
N GLY A 212 12.85 -5.62 4.64
CA GLY A 212 12.89 -6.47 5.83
C GLY A 212 11.57 -6.56 6.61
N PHE A 213 10.42 -6.42 5.96
CA PHE A 213 9.12 -6.62 6.61
C PHE A 213 8.91 -8.12 6.91
N SER A 214 8.06 -8.41 7.90
CA SER A 214 7.77 -9.80 8.29
C SER A 214 7.16 -10.60 7.14
N GLU A 215 7.39 -11.92 7.13
CA GLU A 215 6.84 -12.82 6.11
C GLU A 215 5.30 -12.70 6.01
N ALA A 216 4.63 -12.45 7.13
CA ALA A 216 3.18 -12.23 7.16
C ALA A 216 2.76 -11.00 6.34
N LEU A 217 3.48 -9.89 6.44
CA LEU A 217 3.19 -8.67 5.68
C LEU A 217 3.62 -8.77 4.21
N VAL A 218 4.73 -9.48 3.95
CA VAL A 218 5.16 -9.80 2.57
C VAL A 218 4.10 -10.65 1.86
N LYS A 219 3.51 -11.65 2.53
CA LYS A 219 2.44 -12.49 1.99
C LYS A 219 1.20 -11.68 1.59
N VAL A 220 0.86 -10.63 2.35
CA VAL A 220 -0.25 -9.74 2.01
C VAL A 220 -0.01 -9.05 0.67
N ALA A 221 1.13 -8.40 0.48
CA ALA A 221 1.44 -7.73 -0.78
C ALA A 221 1.41 -8.70 -1.98
N GLU A 222 1.85 -9.94 -1.79
CA GLU A 222 1.83 -10.98 -2.84
C GLU A 222 0.42 -11.53 -3.14
N ASN A 223 -0.47 -11.63 -2.15
CA ASN A 223 -1.70 -12.43 -2.27
C ASN A 223 -3.02 -11.67 -2.07
N TYR A 224 -3.01 -10.37 -1.79
CA TYR A 224 -4.24 -9.62 -1.51
C TYR A 224 -5.30 -9.68 -2.64
N ARG A 225 -4.87 -9.93 -3.88
CA ARG A 225 -5.77 -10.14 -5.05
C ARG A 225 -6.05 -11.61 -5.38
N ASN A 226 -5.33 -12.56 -4.78
CA ASN A 226 -5.47 -13.98 -5.07
C ASN A 226 -6.71 -14.54 -4.35
N LEU A 227 -7.87 -14.54 -5.01
CA LEU A 227 -9.14 -15.04 -4.45
C LEU A 227 -9.11 -16.52 -4.08
N ASN A 228 -8.13 -17.28 -4.57
CA ASN A 228 -7.92 -18.70 -4.24
C ASN A 228 -6.90 -18.91 -3.13
N TYR A 229 -6.43 -17.84 -2.47
CA TYR A 229 -5.49 -17.93 -1.37
C TYR A 229 -6.08 -18.76 -0.22
N ASP A 230 -5.28 -19.70 0.29
CA ASP A 230 -5.60 -20.45 1.50
C ASP A 230 -4.34 -20.66 2.36
N GLY A 231 -4.14 -19.76 3.33
CA GLY A 231 -3.07 -19.83 4.33
C GLY A 231 -3.28 -20.88 5.44
N GLY A 232 -4.37 -21.65 5.40
CA GLY A 232 -4.76 -22.60 6.44
C GLY A 232 -6.11 -22.28 7.09
N PRO A 233 -6.51 -23.02 8.14
CA PRO A 233 -7.87 -22.98 8.67
C PRO A 233 -8.20 -21.72 9.48
N ALA A 234 -7.19 -21.03 10.03
CA ALA A 234 -7.39 -19.77 10.76
C ALA A 234 -7.19 -18.58 9.81
N ALA A 235 -7.95 -17.50 10.03
CA ALA A 235 -7.76 -16.26 9.30
C ALA A 235 -6.37 -15.66 9.57
N ASP A 236 -5.71 -15.21 8.51
CA ASP A 236 -4.48 -14.43 8.61
C ASP A 236 -4.64 -13.00 8.04
N TYR A 237 -3.54 -12.25 7.96
CA TYR A 237 -3.58 -10.88 7.44
C TYR A 237 -3.93 -10.80 5.95
N VAL A 238 -3.67 -11.85 5.16
CA VAL A 238 -4.07 -11.89 3.74
C VAL A 238 -5.59 -11.97 3.65
N ASP A 239 -6.20 -12.87 4.42
CA ASP A 239 -7.66 -13.02 4.45
C ASP A 239 -8.34 -11.70 4.86
N VAL A 240 -7.83 -11.04 5.91
CA VAL A 240 -8.36 -9.76 6.40
C VAL A 240 -8.25 -8.65 5.35
N VAL A 241 -7.08 -8.48 4.74
CA VAL A 241 -6.85 -7.42 3.75
C VAL A 241 -7.62 -7.70 2.46
N GLN A 242 -7.77 -8.96 2.06
CA GLN A 242 -8.57 -9.34 0.91
C GLN A 242 -10.04 -8.97 1.10
N VAL A 243 -10.66 -9.33 2.23
CA VAL A 243 -12.04 -8.94 2.53
C VAL A 243 -12.16 -7.42 2.60
N ALA A 244 -11.24 -6.73 3.30
CA ALA A 244 -11.24 -5.28 3.40
C ALA A 244 -11.16 -4.59 2.03
N ARG A 245 -10.31 -5.09 1.12
CA ARG A 245 -10.22 -4.57 -0.25
C ARG A 245 -11.52 -4.78 -1.02
N LEU A 246 -12.11 -5.97 -0.93
CA LEU A 246 -13.35 -6.30 -1.65
C LEU A 246 -14.54 -5.43 -1.25
N GLN A 247 -14.51 -4.86 -0.03
CA GLN A 247 -15.52 -3.90 0.44
C GLN A 247 -15.31 -2.48 -0.08
N VAL A 248 -14.11 -2.17 -0.60
CA VAL A 248 -13.74 -0.84 -1.10
C VAL A 248 -13.87 -0.76 -2.63
N VAL A 249 -13.59 -1.86 -3.34
CA VAL A 249 -13.64 -1.89 -4.82
C VAL A 249 -15.06 -2.06 -5.33
N GLU A 250 -15.47 -1.24 -6.30
CA GLU A 250 -16.85 -1.23 -6.83
C GLU A 250 -17.19 -2.42 -7.74
N ASP A 251 -16.20 -3.06 -8.37
CA ASP A 251 -16.40 -4.16 -9.32
C ASP A 251 -15.41 -5.30 -9.07
N ALA A 252 -15.75 -6.17 -8.12
CA ALA A 252 -14.98 -7.37 -7.81
C ALA A 252 -15.35 -8.59 -8.68
N GLY A 253 -16.25 -8.44 -9.65
CA GLY A 253 -16.84 -9.56 -10.41
C GLY A 253 -17.76 -10.45 -9.56
N PRO A 254 -18.14 -11.66 -10.02
CA PRO A 254 -18.95 -12.59 -9.22
C PRO A 254 -18.11 -13.59 -8.40
N GLU A 255 -16.81 -13.73 -8.72
CA GLU A 255 -15.96 -14.80 -8.17
C GLU A 255 -15.50 -14.54 -6.73
N TRP A 256 -15.53 -13.28 -6.29
CA TRP A 256 -15.10 -12.91 -4.92
C TRP A 256 -15.96 -13.53 -3.82
N MET A 257 -17.23 -13.86 -4.12
CA MET A 257 -18.14 -14.51 -3.16
C MET A 257 -17.66 -15.92 -2.76
N LEU A 258 -16.77 -16.52 -3.57
CA LEU A 258 -16.20 -17.84 -3.31
C LEU A 258 -14.88 -17.77 -2.53
N ALA A 259 -14.35 -16.58 -2.27
CA ALA A 259 -13.07 -16.42 -1.60
C ALA A 259 -13.11 -17.05 -0.19
N PRO A 260 -12.17 -17.95 0.16
CA PRO A 260 -12.11 -18.58 1.49
C PRO A 260 -12.07 -17.58 2.65
N ALA A 261 -11.55 -16.38 2.39
CA ALA A 261 -11.39 -15.32 3.37
C ALA A 261 -12.69 -14.95 4.10
N PHE A 262 -13.82 -14.79 3.40
CA PHE A 262 -15.11 -14.46 4.05
C PHE A 262 -15.51 -15.50 5.09
N ARG A 263 -15.42 -16.78 4.72
CA ARG A 263 -15.72 -17.89 5.63
C ARG A 263 -14.78 -17.90 6.84
N LYS A 264 -13.48 -17.66 6.64
CA LYS A 264 -12.49 -17.64 7.72
C LYS A 264 -12.72 -16.47 8.69
N LEU A 265 -13.23 -15.35 8.19
CA LEU A 265 -13.63 -14.20 8.99
C LEU A 265 -15.02 -14.37 9.64
N GLY A 266 -15.74 -15.45 9.32
CA GLY A 266 -17.11 -15.67 9.81
C GLY A 266 -18.12 -14.69 9.22
N LEU A 267 -17.86 -14.18 8.02
CA LEU A 267 -18.70 -13.24 7.30
C LEU A 267 -19.40 -13.93 6.14
N GLU A 268 -20.65 -13.55 5.89
CA GLU A 268 -21.31 -13.84 4.63
C GLU A 268 -20.73 -12.91 3.54
N PRO A 269 -20.56 -13.35 2.29
CA PRO A 269 -20.03 -12.50 1.22
C PRO A 269 -20.77 -11.17 1.08
N GLU A 270 -22.11 -11.19 1.15
CA GLU A 270 -22.95 -10.01 1.00
C GLU A 270 -22.97 -9.10 2.24
N ALA A 271 -22.22 -9.44 3.30
CA ALA A 271 -22.15 -8.60 4.48
C ALA A 271 -21.44 -7.28 4.17
N GLU A 272 -22.13 -6.17 4.43
CA GLU A 272 -21.50 -4.85 4.46
C GLU A 272 -20.70 -4.71 5.76
N VAL A 273 -19.37 -4.79 5.65
CA VAL A 273 -18.48 -4.77 6.82
C VAL A 273 -18.65 -3.47 7.63
N ILE A 274 -19.05 -2.38 6.98
CA ILE A 274 -19.32 -1.10 7.64
C ILE A 274 -20.56 -1.12 8.55
N GLU A 275 -21.49 -2.05 8.34
CA GLU A 275 -22.69 -2.22 9.18
C GLU A 275 -22.39 -2.99 10.48
N ILE A 276 -21.21 -3.60 10.60
CA ILE A 276 -20.77 -4.27 11.82
C ILE A 276 -20.59 -3.20 12.91
N GLU A 277 -21.18 -3.44 14.08
CA GLU A 277 -21.17 -2.51 15.21
C GLU A 277 -19.73 -2.05 15.56
N GLY A 278 -19.52 -0.73 15.58
CA GLY A 278 -18.24 -0.10 15.88
C GLY A 278 -17.24 -0.02 14.73
N VAL A 279 -17.48 -0.71 13.60
CA VAL A 279 -16.56 -0.69 12.44
C VAL A 279 -16.57 0.65 11.73
N ALA A 280 -17.74 1.25 11.50
CA ALA A 280 -17.84 2.58 10.87
C ALA A 280 -17.06 3.66 11.65
N ASP A 281 -17.22 3.69 12.98
CA ASP A 281 -16.52 4.63 13.86
C ASP A 281 -14.99 4.39 13.81
N ASP A 282 -14.56 3.13 13.92
CA ASP A 282 -13.14 2.76 13.80
C ASP A 282 -12.56 3.18 12.43
N VAL A 283 -13.35 3.04 11.36
CA VAL A 283 -12.93 3.42 10.01
C VAL A 283 -12.74 4.92 9.90
N ASP A 284 -13.72 5.70 10.34
CA ASP A 284 -13.67 7.17 10.30
C ASP A 284 -12.50 7.72 11.12
N GLU A 285 -12.23 7.14 12.29
CA GLU A 285 -11.12 7.56 13.12
C GLU A 285 -9.75 7.25 12.50
N VAL A 286 -9.57 6.06 11.88
CA VAL A 286 -8.33 5.74 11.16
C VAL A 286 -8.13 6.66 9.95
N ARG A 287 -9.21 7.00 9.24
CA ARG A 287 -9.15 7.95 8.12
C ARG A 287 -8.67 9.32 8.57
N GLN A 288 -9.18 9.85 9.69
CA GLN A 288 -8.71 11.12 10.25
C GLN A 288 -7.23 11.08 10.67
N ILE A 289 -6.74 9.92 11.07
CA ILE A 289 -5.34 9.71 11.47
C ILE A 289 -4.40 9.67 10.26
N LEU A 290 -4.83 9.13 9.11
CA LEU A 290 -3.95 8.90 7.96
C LEU A 290 -4.09 9.97 6.87
N LEU A 291 -5.27 10.56 6.68
CA LEU A 291 -5.54 11.66 5.74
C LEU A 291 -5.12 13.02 6.31
#